data_AF-L1QMS4-F1
#
_entry.id   AF-L1QMS4-F1
#
_cell.length_a   1.000
_cell.length_b   1.000
_cell.length_c   1.000
_cell.angle_alpha   90.00
_cell.angle_beta   90.00
_cell.angle_gamma   90.00
#
_symmetry.space_group_name_H-M   'P 1'
#
loop_
_entity.id
_entity.type
_entity.pdbx_description
1 polymer ?
#
loop_
_entity_poly.entity_id
_entity_poly.type
_entity_poly.pdbx_seq_one_letter_code
_entity_poly.pdbx_strand_id
1 'polypeptide(L)'
;MFENIEFPPTISNCTCLFKREFLIKNNIFYDEDIHYCEDSIFGSKSMYNANRFYYMKNKYFYNYFYNPNSTTSTYNKNKWDSYIKINERMEKYFNKSDFDFSRQIKINMLYFTLNMLSENGKSNLVFIEKSKNCKEIMCNDRVRKIFKEFKIPQVSKGLKIVTILIKYKLSWIYSLLFYTR
;
A
#
# COMPACT_ATOMS: atom_id res chain seq x y z
N MET A 1 7.67 -12.18 -11.97
CA MET A 1 7.30 -11.16 -10.97
C MET A 1 5.80 -11.28 -10.72
N PHE A 2 5.34 -11.31 -9.47
CA PHE A 2 3.93 -11.53 -9.15
C PHE A 2 3.06 -10.45 -9.82
N GLU A 3 2.06 -10.88 -10.59
CA GLU A 3 1.10 -10.02 -11.30
C GLU A 3 -0.19 -9.81 -10.48
N ASN A 4 -0.15 -9.95 -9.15
CA ASN A 4 -1.33 -9.78 -8.33
C ASN A 4 -1.39 -8.36 -7.75
N ILE A 5 -2.61 -7.84 -7.53
CA ILE A 5 -2.81 -6.61 -6.75
C ILE A 5 -2.79 -7.00 -5.27
N GLU A 6 -1.58 -7.22 -4.76
CA GLU A 6 -1.31 -7.54 -3.36
C GLU A 6 -0.45 -6.45 -2.72
N PHE A 7 -0.35 -6.50 -1.39
CA PHE A 7 0.63 -5.68 -0.68
C PHE A 7 2.01 -5.95 -1.30
N PRO A 8 2.82 -4.93 -1.59
CA PRO A 8 4.08 -5.11 -2.29
C PRO A 8 4.94 -6.15 -1.55
N PRO A 9 5.76 -6.94 -2.28
CA PRO A 9 6.67 -7.89 -1.68
C PRO A 9 7.69 -7.12 -0.84
N THR A 10 7.37 -6.97 0.43
CA THR A 10 8.21 -6.41 1.46
C THR A 10 8.40 -7.45 2.55
N ILE A 11 9.35 -7.21 3.44
CA ILE A 11 9.68 -8.10 4.53
C ILE A 11 8.91 -7.70 5.78
N SER A 12 8.59 -8.69 6.63
CA SER A 12 8.07 -8.40 7.96
C SER A 12 9.22 -7.94 8.84
N ASN A 13 9.44 -6.63 8.94
CA ASN A 13 10.62 -6.04 9.60
C ASN A 13 10.80 -6.55 11.03
N CYS A 14 9.71 -6.79 11.77
CA CYS A 14 9.74 -7.30 13.14
C CYS A 14 10.30 -8.73 13.27
N THR A 15 10.37 -9.48 12.17
CA THR A 15 10.96 -10.82 12.11
C THR A 15 12.39 -10.83 11.59
N CYS A 16 12.94 -9.66 11.24
CA CYS A 16 14.24 -9.52 10.62
C CYS A 16 15.29 -9.01 11.61
N LEU A 17 16.51 -9.52 11.48
CA LEU A 17 17.69 -8.96 12.14
C LEU A 17 18.57 -8.28 11.09
N PHE A 18 18.81 -6.99 11.29
CA PHE A 18 19.62 -6.17 10.38
C PHE A 18 20.98 -5.87 11.00
N LYS A 19 22.04 -5.98 10.20
CA LYS A 19 23.35 -5.47 10.60
C LYS A 19 23.30 -3.94 10.69
N ARG A 20 23.70 -3.36 11.81
CA ARG A 20 23.70 -1.90 12.00
C ARG A 20 24.52 -1.16 10.93
N GLU A 21 25.72 -1.67 10.64
CA GLU A 21 26.60 -1.12 9.60
C GLU A 21 25.95 -1.07 8.22
N PHE A 22 25.10 -2.05 7.90
CA PHE A 22 24.38 -2.12 6.63
C PHE A 22 23.32 -1.02 6.53
N LEU A 23 22.56 -0.80 7.60
CA LEU A 23 21.54 0.26 7.63
C LEU A 23 22.17 1.65 7.51
N ILE A 24 23.25 1.91 8.25
CA ILE A 24 23.96 3.19 8.23
C ILE A 24 24.57 3.44 6.86
N LYS A 25 25.30 2.47 6.30
CA LYS A 25 25.96 2.60 4.99
C LYS A 25 24.99 2.94 3.87
N ASN A 26 23.77 2.39 3.91
CA ASN A 26 22.76 2.58 2.87
C ASN A 26 21.72 3.66 3.22
N ASN A 27 21.93 4.41 4.32
CA ASN A 27 21.02 5.44 4.81
C ASN A 27 19.56 4.97 4.95
N ILE A 28 19.37 3.81 5.58
CA ILE A 28 18.07 3.16 5.75
C ILE A 28 17.57 3.42 7.18
N PHE A 29 16.61 4.34 7.28
CA PHE A 29 15.95 4.74 8.52
C PHE A 29 14.44 4.79 8.32
N TYR A 30 13.71 4.75 9.42
CA TYR A 30 12.28 4.99 9.41
C TYR A 30 12.00 6.45 9.07
N ASP A 31 10.93 6.62 8.32
CA ASP A 31 10.39 7.88 7.87
C ASP A 31 9.45 8.42 8.98
N GLU A 32 9.92 9.36 9.82
CA GLU A 32 9.25 9.77 11.07
C GLU A 32 7.84 10.38 10.90
N ASP A 33 7.53 10.91 9.72
CA ASP A 33 6.26 11.53 9.39
C ASP A 33 5.28 10.56 8.67
N ILE A 34 5.61 9.27 8.62
CA ILE A 34 4.75 8.19 8.16
C ILE A 34 4.35 7.37 9.38
N HIS A 35 3.05 7.37 9.70
CA HIS A 35 2.53 6.75 10.92
C HIS A 35 1.85 5.40 10.68
N TYR A 36 1.66 5.04 9.41
CA TYR A 36 1.03 3.78 9.00
C TYR A 36 1.81 3.16 7.83
N CYS A 37 2.07 1.86 7.93
CA CYS A 37 2.79 1.09 6.91
C CYS A 37 4.20 1.64 6.58
N GLU A 38 4.81 2.33 7.53
CA GLU A 38 6.19 2.82 7.47
C GLU A 38 7.20 1.67 7.32
N ASP A 39 6.86 0.51 7.86
CA ASP A 39 7.59 -0.73 7.69
C ASP A 39 7.74 -1.15 6.22
N SER A 40 6.72 -0.89 5.39
CA SER A 40 6.68 -1.30 4.00
C SER A 40 7.82 -0.67 3.18
N ILE A 41 8.01 0.65 3.30
CA ILE A 41 9.06 1.37 2.58
C ILE A 41 10.45 1.08 3.17
N PHE A 42 10.56 0.94 4.49
CA PHE A 42 11.80 0.49 5.13
C PHE A 42 12.24 -0.88 4.59
N GLY A 43 11.30 -1.83 4.54
CA GLY A 43 11.56 -3.19 4.07
C GLY A 43 11.93 -3.22 2.59
N SER A 44 11.26 -2.44 1.75
CA SER A 44 11.61 -2.30 0.32
C SER A 44 13.01 -1.72 0.12
N LYS A 45 13.37 -0.64 0.82
CA LYS A 45 14.72 -0.05 0.79
C LYS A 45 15.76 -1.08 1.27
N SER A 46 15.46 -1.79 2.35
CA SER A 46 16.35 -2.82 2.92
C SER A 46 16.61 -3.95 1.94
N MET A 47 15.57 -4.54 1.36
CA MET A 47 15.74 -5.66 0.44
C MET A 47 16.38 -5.26 -0.87
N TYR A 48 16.13 -4.05 -1.36
CA TYR A 48 16.80 -3.54 -2.55
C TYR A 48 18.32 -3.47 -2.38
N ASN A 49 18.80 -3.01 -1.23
CA ASN A 49 20.24 -2.87 -0.97
C ASN A 49 20.90 -4.16 -0.44
N ALA A 50 20.12 -5.20 -0.14
CA ALA A 50 20.64 -6.42 0.46
C ALA A 50 21.37 -7.28 -0.59
N ASN A 51 22.69 -7.40 -0.44
CA ASN A 51 23.48 -8.31 -1.28
C ASN A 51 23.24 -9.79 -0.95
N ARG A 52 22.88 -10.08 0.31
CA ARG A 52 22.63 -11.44 0.84
C ARG A 52 21.60 -11.36 1.95
N PHE A 53 20.70 -12.33 2.01
CA PHE A 53 19.77 -12.51 3.12
C PHE A 53 19.65 -14.02 3.43
N TYR A 54 19.25 -14.36 4.64
CA TYR A 54 19.05 -15.74 5.06
C TYR A 54 17.67 -15.90 5.69
N TYR A 55 16.90 -16.87 5.20
CA TYR A 55 15.57 -17.19 5.72
C TYR A 55 15.61 -18.48 6.51
N MET A 56 15.34 -18.40 7.81
CA MET A 56 15.30 -19.55 8.73
C MET A 56 13.99 -20.33 8.57
N LYS A 57 13.89 -21.12 7.49
CA LYS A 57 12.69 -21.91 7.19
C LYS A 57 12.33 -22.82 8.38
N ASN A 58 11.03 -22.89 8.71
CA ASN A 58 10.47 -23.68 9.81
C ASN A 58 10.99 -23.27 11.21
N LYS A 59 11.39 -22.00 11.39
CA LYS A 59 11.72 -21.42 12.70
C LYS A 59 10.79 -20.25 12.99
N TYR A 60 10.19 -20.25 14.18
CA TYR A 60 9.13 -19.32 14.56
C TYR A 60 9.53 -18.59 15.84
N PHE A 61 10.51 -17.68 15.74
CA PHE A 61 11.06 -16.98 16.91
C PHE A 61 10.30 -15.72 17.30
N TYR A 62 9.35 -15.28 16.47
CA TYR A 62 8.56 -14.08 16.72
C TYR A 62 7.10 -14.47 16.96
N ASN A 63 6.57 -14.10 18.13
CA ASN A 63 5.16 -14.28 18.47
C ASN A 63 4.43 -12.96 18.21
N TYR A 64 3.61 -12.90 17.17
CA TYR A 64 2.78 -11.73 16.88
C TYR A 64 1.54 -11.73 17.76
N PHE A 65 1.37 -10.69 18.58
CA PHE A 65 0.15 -10.50 19.36
C PHE A 65 -0.93 -9.84 18.50
N TYR A 66 -1.96 -10.60 18.14
CA TYR A 66 -3.06 -10.08 17.33
C TYR A 66 -4.10 -9.37 18.20
N ASN A 67 -4.27 -8.07 17.95
CA ASN A 67 -5.37 -7.30 18.52
C ASN A 67 -6.43 -7.01 17.43
N PRO A 68 -7.65 -7.57 17.53
CA PRO A 68 -8.71 -7.34 16.54
C PRO A 68 -9.13 -5.87 16.45
N ASN A 69 -8.96 -5.12 17.53
CA ASN A 69 -9.26 -3.69 17.62
C ASN A 69 -8.04 -2.81 17.32
N SER A 70 -7.01 -3.37 16.68
CA SER A 70 -5.83 -2.58 16.30
C SER A 70 -6.17 -1.51 15.28
N THR A 71 -5.39 -0.43 15.31
CA THR A 71 -5.52 0.71 14.40
C THR A 71 -5.37 0.31 12.93
N THR A 72 -4.73 -0.82 12.66
CA THR A 72 -4.44 -1.34 11.32
C THR A 72 -5.69 -1.72 10.54
N SER A 73 -6.74 -2.22 11.20
CA SER A 73 -8.00 -2.65 10.56
C SER A 73 -9.08 -1.56 10.54
N THR A 74 -8.86 -0.45 11.24
CA THR A 74 -9.83 0.63 11.40
C THR A 74 -9.58 1.74 10.38
N TYR A 75 -10.66 2.27 9.79
CA TYR A 75 -10.58 3.43 8.92
C TYR A 75 -10.00 4.63 9.68
N ASN A 76 -8.95 5.24 9.13
CA ASN A 76 -8.37 6.47 9.65
C ASN A 76 -7.90 7.33 8.46
N LYS A 77 -8.32 8.60 8.40
CA LYS A 77 -7.94 9.51 7.32
C LYS A 77 -6.42 9.72 7.23
N ASN A 78 -5.71 9.74 8.36
CA ASN A 78 -4.25 9.91 8.41
C ASN A 78 -3.50 8.71 7.79
N LYS A 79 -4.15 7.54 7.68
CA LYS A 79 -3.61 6.37 6.97
C LYS A 79 -3.47 6.65 5.48
N TRP A 80 -4.44 7.36 4.89
CA TRP A 80 -4.38 7.77 3.50
C TRP A 80 -3.18 8.68 3.22
N ASP A 81 -2.94 9.65 4.09
CA ASP A 81 -1.79 10.55 3.96
C ASP A 81 -0.46 9.78 4.02
N SER A 82 -0.37 8.78 4.90
CA SER A 82 0.78 7.88 4.97
C SER A 82 0.98 7.10 3.66
N TYR A 83 -0.09 6.55 3.07
CA TYR A 83 -0.02 5.84 1.78
C TYR A 83 0.47 6.74 0.64
N ILE A 84 0.01 7.98 0.58
CA ILE A 84 0.46 8.95 -0.43
C ILE A 84 1.95 9.26 -0.26
N LYS A 85 2.41 9.51 0.98
CA LYS A 85 3.83 9.75 1.28
C LYS A 85 4.71 8.56 0.94
N ILE A 86 4.27 7.35 1.29
CA ILE A 86 4.99 6.11 0.95
C ILE A 86 5.16 6.00 -0.57
N ASN A 87 4.08 6.15 -1.32
CA ASN A 87 4.12 6.03 -2.77
C ASN A 87 5.06 7.05 -3.42
N GLU A 88 5.01 8.30 -2.97
CA GLU A 88 5.90 9.37 -3.42
C GLU A 88 7.37 9.06 -3.13
N ARG A 89 7.67 8.59 -1.93
CA ARG A 89 9.05 8.26 -1.53
C ARG A 89 9.57 7.03 -2.24
N MET A 90 8.72 6.03 -2.51
CA MET A 90 9.08 4.90 -3.35
C MET A 90 9.42 5.35 -4.77
N GLU A 91 8.58 6.18 -5.41
CA GLU A 91 8.90 6.75 -6.73
C GLU A 91 10.25 7.48 -6.70
N LYS A 92 10.47 8.37 -5.73
CA LYS A 92 11.72 9.14 -5.63
C LYS A 92 12.94 8.24 -5.42
N TYR A 93 12.83 7.25 -4.53
CA TYR A 93 13.94 6.37 -4.16
C TYR A 93 14.32 5.43 -5.32
N PHE A 94 13.32 4.85 -6.00
CA PHE A 94 13.52 3.86 -7.05
C PHE A 94 13.58 4.46 -8.47
N ASN A 95 13.44 5.77 -8.65
CA ASN A 95 13.60 6.39 -9.98
C ASN A 95 15.03 6.26 -10.55
N LYS A 96 16.03 6.02 -9.69
CA LYS A 96 17.44 5.86 -10.09
C LYS A 96 17.98 4.47 -9.78
N SER A 97 17.11 3.47 -9.62
CA SER A 97 17.56 2.09 -9.40
C SER A 97 18.01 1.43 -10.70
N ASP A 98 18.77 0.34 -10.55
CA ASP A 98 19.21 -0.50 -11.66
C ASP A 98 18.04 -1.25 -12.34
N PHE A 99 16.87 -1.27 -11.70
CA PHE A 99 15.65 -1.92 -12.18
C PHE A 99 14.52 -0.90 -12.32
N ASP A 100 13.61 -1.13 -13.26
CA ASP A 100 12.37 -0.36 -13.39
C ASP A 100 11.29 -0.90 -12.43
N PHE A 101 11.04 -0.15 -11.35
CA PHE A 101 9.99 -0.47 -10.37
C PHE A 101 8.66 0.26 -10.61
N SER A 102 8.52 1.00 -11.72
CA SER A 102 7.35 1.85 -11.99
C SER A 102 6.04 1.06 -11.95
N ARG A 103 6.02 -0.17 -12.47
CA ARG A 103 4.84 -1.04 -12.44
C ARG A 103 4.46 -1.44 -11.01
N GLN A 104 5.43 -1.79 -10.18
CA GLN A 104 5.22 -2.26 -8.81
C GLN A 104 4.73 -1.13 -7.92
N ILE A 105 5.28 0.07 -8.11
CA ILE A 105 4.88 1.27 -7.39
C ILE A 105 3.43 1.64 -7.75
N LYS A 106 3.04 1.52 -9.04
CA LYS A 106 1.64 1.68 -9.47
C LYS A 106 0.71 0.62 -8.86
N ILE A 107 1.14 -0.65 -8.83
CA ILE A 107 0.36 -1.74 -8.19
C ILE A 107 0.20 -1.49 -6.69
N ASN A 108 1.26 -1.06 -6.00
CA ASN A 108 1.21 -0.74 -4.57
C ASN A 108 0.23 0.41 -4.29
N MET A 109 0.26 1.48 -5.10
CA MET A 109 -0.71 2.58 -4.95
C MET A 109 -2.15 2.10 -5.18
N LEU A 110 -2.37 1.19 -6.15
CA LEU A 110 -3.68 0.61 -6.41
C LEU A 110 -4.16 -0.24 -5.22
N TYR A 111 -3.26 -1.04 -4.63
CA TYR A 111 -3.53 -1.78 -3.41
C TYR A 111 -3.94 -0.84 -2.26
N PHE A 112 -3.16 0.22 -2.00
CA PHE A 112 -3.48 1.21 -0.97
C PHE A 112 -4.84 1.89 -1.21
N THR A 113 -5.15 2.20 -2.47
CA THR A 113 -6.45 2.76 -2.86
C THR A 113 -7.59 1.80 -2.53
N LEU A 114 -7.46 0.53 -2.91
CA LEU A 114 -8.47 -0.50 -2.65
C LEU A 114 -8.66 -0.73 -1.14
N ASN A 115 -7.55 -0.78 -0.38
CA ASN A 115 -7.61 -0.94 1.07
C ASN A 115 -8.36 0.24 1.72
N MET A 116 -8.01 1.47 1.35
CA MET A 116 -8.64 2.68 1.88
C MET A 116 -10.14 2.74 1.58
N LEU A 117 -10.55 2.39 0.34
CA LEU A 117 -11.96 2.34 -0.05
C LEU A 117 -12.74 1.26 0.71
N SER A 118 -12.11 0.10 0.94
CA SER A 118 -12.70 -1.01 1.72
C SER A 118 -12.91 -0.61 3.18
N GLU A 119 -11.89 -0.05 3.82
CA GLU A 119 -11.97 0.42 5.21
C GLU A 119 -13.01 1.54 5.37
N ASN A 120 -13.06 2.48 4.42
CA ASN A 120 -14.07 3.55 4.42
C ASN A 120 -15.49 2.97 4.37
N GLY A 121 -15.72 1.91 3.59
CA GLY A 121 -17.02 1.22 3.53
C GLY A 121 -17.41 0.54 4.84
N LYS A 122 -16.42 -0.04 5.54
CA LYS A 122 -16.60 -0.71 6.85
C LYS A 122 -16.71 0.25 8.03
N SER A 123 -16.38 1.54 7.84
CA SER A 123 -16.47 2.54 8.90
C SER A 123 -17.92 2.79 9.35
N ASN A 124 -18.08 3.38 10.55
CA ASN A 124 -19.38 3.79 11.07
C ASN A 124 -19.85 5.15 10.54
N LEU A 125 -19.17 5.71 9.54
CA LEU A 125 -19.53 6.99 8.93
C LEU A 125 -20.86 6.88 8.18
N VAL A 126 -21.58 8.00 8.08
CA VAL A 126 -22.83 8.02 7.30
C VAL A 126 -22.52 7.98 5.79
N PHE A 127 -23.50 7.56 4.99
CA PHE A 127 -23.34 7.39 3.54
C PHE A 127 -22.74 8.62 2.83
N ILE A 128 -23.17 9.82 3.22
CA ILE A 128 -22.70 11.08 2.63
C ILE A 128 -21.20 11.27 2.89
N GLU A 129 -20.73 11.00 4.11
CA GLU A 129 -19.31 11.09 4.47
C GLU A 129 -18.48 10.01 3.76
N LYS A 130 -18.96 8.76 3.73
CA LYS A 130 -18.31 7.68 2.98
C LYS A 130 -18.17 8.04 1.50
N SER A 131 -19.21 8.61 0.91
CA SER A 131 -19.23 9.04 -0.50
C SER A 131 -18.27 10.18 -0.77
N LYS A 132 -18.19 11.17 0.15
CA LYS A 132 -17.22 12.26 0.10
C LYS A 132 -15.79 11.72 0.14
N ASN A 133 -15.47 10.85 1.09
CA ASN A 133 -14.15 10.22 1.23
C ASN A 133 -13.78 9.39 0.00
N CYS A 134 -14.72 8.61 -0.55
CA CYS A 134 -14.50 7.86 -1.78
C CYS A 134 -14.17 8.75 -2.97
N LYS A 135 -14.85 9.90 -3.09
CA LYS A 135 -14.55 10.90 -4.12
C LYS A 135 -13.15 11.49 -3.91
N GLU A 136 -12.78 11.87 -2.69
CA GLU A 136 -11.45 12.40 -2.35
C GLU A 136 -10.34 11.40 -2.72
N ILE A 137 -10.52 10.11 -2.37
CA ILE A 137 -9.56 9.04 -2.68
C ILE A 137 -9.43 8.84 -4.20
N MET A 138 -10.53 8.60 -4.92
CA MET A 138 -10.50 8.29 -6.36
C MET A 138 -10.04 9.47 -7.22
N CYS A 139 -10.30 10.70 -6.79
CA CYS A 139 -9.89 11.90 -7.52
C CYS A 139 -8.45 12.34 -7.24
N ASN A 140 -7.77 11.72 -6.27
CA ASN A 140 -6.39 12.06 -5.93
C ASN A 140 -5.46 11.86 -7.15
N ASP A 141 -4.53 12.80 -7.36
CA ASP A 141 -3.66 12.79 -8.53
C ASP A 141 -2.71 11.58 -8.59
N ARG A 142 -2.28 11.03 -7.44
CA ARG A 142 -1.49 9.80 -7.41
C ARG A 142 -2.29 8.62 -7.93
N VAL A 143 -3.55 8.49 -7.50
CA VAL A 143 -4.47 7.45 -7.97
C VAL A 143 -4.72 7.56 -9.47
N ARG A 144 -4.88 8.79 -9.97
CA ARG A 144 -5.05 9.04 -11.41
C ARG A 144 -3.82 8.62 -12.21
N LYS A 145 -2.62 8.91 -11.71
CA LYS A 145 -1.34 8.57 -12.35
C LYS A 145 -1.11 7.07 -12.45
N ILE A 146 -1.72 6.26 -11.56
CA ILE A 146 -1.68 4.78 -11.67
C ILE A 146 -2.06 4.36 -13.08
N PHE A 147 -3.15 4.89 -13.62
CA PHE A 147 -3.75 4.38 -14.85
C PHE A 147 -3.08 4.87 -16.14
N LYS A 148 -2.08 5.75 -16.05
CA LYS A 148 -1.27 6.14 -17.21
C LYS A 148 -0.41 4.96 -17.65
N GLU A 149 -0.62 4.47 -18.87
CA GLU A 149 0.11 3.33 -19.46
C GLU A 149 0.08 2.07 -18.58
N PHE A 150 -0.98 1.89 -17.79
CA PHE A 150 -1.09 0.78 -16.86
C PHE A 150 -1.99 -0.32 -17.38
N LYS A 151 -1.38 -1.47 -17.64
CA LYS A 151 -2.08 -2.72 -17.90
C LYS A 151 -2.53 -3.32 -16.57
N ILE A 152 -3.84 -3.39 -16.37
CA ILE A 152 -4.46 -4.03 -15.20
C ILE A 152 -3.96 -5.48 -15.14
N PRO A 153 -3.43 -5.94 -14.00
CA PRO A 153 -2.97 -7.31 -13.85
C PRO A 153 -4.11 -8.35 -13.94
N GLN A 154 -3.79 -9.64 -14.01
CA GLN A 154 -4.82 -10.68 -14.00
C GLN A 154 -5.50 -10.75 -12.63
N VAL A 155 -6.77 -10.37 -12.59
CA VAL A 155 -7.57 -10.30 -11.35
C VAL A 155 -8.98 -10.85 -11.58
N SER A 156 -9.68 -11.14 -10.48
CA SER A 156 -11.08 -11.57 -10.53
C SER A 156 -11.96 -10.54 -11.26
N LYS A 157 -13.06 -11.00 -11.88
CA LYS A 157 -13.99 -10.12 -12.62
C LYS A 157 -14.50 -8.98 -11.74
N GLY A 158 -14.82 -9.26 -10.47
CA GLY A 158 -15.25 -8.24 -9.51
C GLY A 158 -14.19 -7.17 -9.26
N LEU A 159 -12.94 -7.57 -9.02
CA LEU A 159 -11.84 -6.62 -8.82
C LEU A 159 -11.53 -5.80 -10.08
N LYS A 160 -11.70 -6.40 -11.27
CA LYS A 160 -11.58 -5.70 -12.54
C LYS A 160 -12.62 -4.58 -12.66
N ILE A 161 -13.87 -4.85 -12.29
CA ILE A 161 -14.95 -3.84 -12.28
C ILE A 161 -14.61 -2.72 -11.29
N VAL A 162 -14.21 -3.04 -10.06
CA VAL A 162 -13.80 -2.04 -9.07
C VAL A 162 -12.66 -1.17 -9.59
N THR A 163 -11.65 -1.77 -10.22
CA THR A 163 -10.51 -1.06 -10.81
C THR A 163 -10.94 -0.12 -11.94
N ILE A 164 -11.93 -0.52 -12.75
CA ILE A 164 -12.53 0.33 -13.79
C ILE A 164 -13.27 1.52 -13.15
N LEU A 165 -14.05 1.30 -12.10
CA LEU A 165 -14.75 2.38 -11.38
C LEU A 165 -13.75 3.41 -10.85
N ILE A 166 -12.62 2.96 -10.27
CA ILE A 166 -11.54 3.85 -9.80
C ILE A 166 -10.93 4.62 -11.00
N LYS A 167 -10.56 3.91 -12.08
CA LYS A 167 -9.94 4.50 -13.28
C LYS A 167 -10.77 5.65 -13.86
N TYR A 168 -12.09 5.47 -13.94
CA TYR A 168 -13.01 6.47 -14.50
C TYR A 168 -13.63 7.39 -13.44
N LYS A 169 -13.17 7.32 -12.18
CA LYS A 169 -13.63 8.18 -11.07
C LYS A 169 -15.14 8.11 -10.84
N LEU A 170 -15.72 6.93 -11.03
CA LEU A 170 -17.15 6.66 -10.84
C LEU A 170 -17.47 6.48 -9.34
N SER A 171 -17.03 7.43 -8.51
CA SER A 171 -17.09 7.35 -7.05
C SER A 171 -18.53 7.30 -6.52
N TRP A 172 -19.47 7.96 -7.20
CA TRP A 172 -20.90 7.87 -6.90
C TRP A 172 -21.44 6.46 -7.10
N ILE A 173 -21.15 5.85 -8.26
CA ILE A 173 -21.57 4.47 -8.57
C ILE A 173 -20.93 3.49 -7.60
N TYR A 174 -19.64 3.65 -7.31
CA TYR A 174 -18.95 2.85 -6.30
C TYR A 174 -19.63 2.97 -4.92
N SER A 175 -19.93 4.20 -4.48
CA SER A 175 -20.56 4.43 -3.18
C SER A 175 -21.95 3.78 -3.11
N LEU A 176 -22.75 3.88 -4.17
CA LEU A 176 -24.05 3.22 -4.25
C LEU A 176 -23.94 1.69 -4.18
N LEU A 177 -22.95 1.09 -4.83
CA LEU A 177 -22.78 -0.36 -4.87
C LEU A 177 -22.23 -0.93 -3.56
N PHE A 178 -21.35 -0.18 -2.87
CA PHE A 178 -20.55 -0.72 -1.77
C PHE A 178 -20.86 -0.11 -0.39
N TYR A 179 -21.55 1.04 -0.30
CA TYR A 179 -21.76 1.75 0.98
C TYR A 179 -23.23 1.93 1.40
N THR A 180 -24.19 1.44 0.61
CA THR A 180 -25.63 1.54 0.88
C THR A 180 -26.19 0.37 1.70
N ARG A 181 -25.31 -0.51 2.19
CA ARG A 181 -25.66 -1.67 3.01
C ARG A 181 -25.39 -1.41 4.48
#